data_AF-A0A817L4Z6-F1
#
_entry.id   AF-A0A817L4Z6-F1
#
_cell.length_a   1.000
_cell.length_b   1.000
_cell.length_c   1.000
_cell.angle_alpha   90.00
_cell.angle_beta   90.00
_cell.angle_gamma   90.00
#
_symmetry.space_group_name_H-M   'P 1'
#
loop_
_entity.id
_entity.type
_entity.pdbx_description
1 polymer ?
#
loop_
_entity_poly.entity_id
_entity_poly.type
_entity_poly.pdbx_seq_one_letter_code
_entity_poly.pdbx_strand_id
1 'polypeptide(L)'
;RSSWNARPYQRRENLKTSPVTDIVVHKLGGVNSTLNHRDCIKEIKKNQDYQMDTQKWDDIGYNFLLCDDSDDQQQIYTGRGWKFTGAHCKSYNAISLGKNTFLF
;
A
#
# COMPACT_ATOMS: atom_id res chain seq x y z
N ARG A 1 3.98 -1.35 10.05
CA ARG A 1 5.00 -0.60 9.27
C ARG A 1 6.42 -1.02 9.62
N SER A 2 6.71 -1.40 10.87
CA SER A 2 7.97 -2.04 11.26
C SER A 2 8.22 -3.39 10.58
N SER A 3 7.17 -4.18 10.34
CA SER A 3 7.26 -5.51 9.70
C SER A 3 7.90 -5.53 8.30
N TRP A 4 7.95 -4.39 7.62
CA TRP A 4 8.60 -4.23 6.31
C TRP A 4 9.59 -3.06 6.28
N ASN A 5 9.95 -2.53 7.46
CA ASN A 5 10.85 -1.40 7.67
C ASN A 5 10.51 -0.16 6.79
N ALA A 6 9.25 0.27 6.88
CA ALA A 6 8.76 1.43 6.14
C ALA A 6 9.48 2.72 6.54
N ARG A 7 9.73 3.61 5.57
CA ARG A 7 10.12 5.00 5.83
C ARG A 7 9.02 5.74 6.60
N PRO A 8 9.37 6.73 7.44
CA PRO A 8 8.36 7.57 8.09
C PRO A 8 7.54 8.34 7.06
N TYR A 9 6.30 8.68 7.42
CA TYR A 9 5.46 9.58 6.63
C TYR A 9 6.11 10.97 6.56
N GLN A 10 6.04 11.66 5.42
CA GLN A 10 6.35 13.09 5.37
C GLN A 10 5.22 13.91 6.01
N ARG A 11 3.97 13.60 5.64
CA ARG A 11 2.74 14.20 6.20
C ARG A 11 1.63 13.15 6.29
N ARG A 12 0.61 13.46 7.09
CA ARG A 12 -0.56 12.62 7.28
C ARG A 12 -1.81 13.49 7.36
N GLU A 13 -2.84 13.07 6.64
CA GLU A 13 -4.17 13.65 6.72
C GLU A 13 -5.15 12.57 7.15
N ASN A 14 -6.11 12.90 8.01
CA ASN A 14 -7.14 11.96 8.43
C ASN A 14 -8.13 11.72 7.29
N LEU A 15 -8.70 10.51 7.25
CA LEU A 15 -9.87 10.23 6.41
C LEU A 15 -11.04 11.13 6.84
N LYS A 16 -11.86 11.55 5.87
CA LYS A 16 -13.04 12.39 6.09
C LYS A 16 -14.22 11.61 6.67
N THR A 17 -14.19 10.28 6.57
CA THR A 17 -15.26 9.39 7.01
C THR A 17 -14.73 8.34 7.99
N SER A 18 -15.52 8.04 9.03
CA SER A 18 -15.27 6.95 9.98
C SER A 18 -16.62 6.48 10.56
N PRO A 19 -17.02 5.20 10.40
CA PRO A 19 -16.29 4.14 9.71
C PRO A 19 -16.21 4.40 8.19
N VAL A 20 -15.14 3.88 7.58
CA VAL A 20 -14.99 3.91 6.12
C VAL A 20 -15.70 2.68 5.56
N THR A 21 -16.58 2.89 4.59
CA THR A 21 -17.38 1.82 3.96
C THR A 21 -16.82 1.32 2.64
N ASP A 22 -15.93 2.11 2.02
CA ASP A 22 -15.48 1.89 0.66
C ASP A 22 -14.02 1.44 0.62
N ILE A 23 -13.74 0.42 -0.19
CA ILE A 23 -12.40 -0.09 -0.44
C ILE A 23 -12.13 -0.04 -1.95
N VAL A 24 -11.05 0.66 -2.34
CA VAL A 24 -10.57 0.65 -3.71
C VAL A 24 -9.44 -0.38 -3.84
N VAL A 25 -9.64 -1.37 -4.71
CA VAL A 25 -8.68 -2.45 -4.94
C VAL A 25 -7.91 -2.20 -6.23
N HIS A 26 -6.58 -2.15 -6.14
CA HIS A 26 -5.67 -2.11 -7.27
C HIS A 26 -4.91 -3.43 -7.39
N LYS A 27 -4.77 -3.95 -8.61
CA LYS A 27 -3.84 -5.03 -8.94
C LYS A 27 -2.59 -4.41 -9.58
N LEU A 28 -1.40 -4.71 -9.06
CA LEU A 28 -0.16 -4.32 -9.74
C LEU A 28 0.06 -5.25 -10.95
N GLY A 29 0.23 -4.70 -12.14
CA GLY A 29 0.62 -5.46 -13.34
C GLY A 29 2.14 -5.48 -13.53
N GLY A 30 2.67 -6.57 -14.10
CA GLY A 30 4.05 -6.60 -14.60
C GLY A 30 5.11 -7.26 -13.70
N VAL A 31 4.71 -7.95 -12.63
CA VAL A 31 5.63 -8.78 -11.83
C VAL A 31 5.29 -10.25 -12.13
N ASN A 32 6.16 -10.93 -12.88
CA ASN A 32 5.89 -12.23 -13.51
C ASN A 32 6.40 -13.43 -12.68
N SER A 33 6.67 -13.24 -11.39
CA SER A 33 7.29 -14.26 -10.55
C SER A 33 6.61 -14.31 -9.21
N THR A 34 6.30 -15.53 -8.77
CA THR A 34 6.10 -15.89 -7.36
C THR A 34 7.17 -15.20 -6.50
N LEU A 35 6.74 -14.30 -5.60
CA LEU A 35 7.65 -13.65 -4.67
C LEU A 35 7.55 -14.36 -3.33
N ASN A 36 8.68 -14.80 -2.79
CA ASN A 36 8.73 -15.13 -1.37
C ASN A 36 8.51 -13.86 -0.54
N HIS A 37 8.20 -14.04 0.75
CA HIS A 37 8.02 -12.95 1.71
C HIS A 37 9.08 -11.82 1.63
N ARG A 38 10.36 -12.17 1.41
CA ARG A 38 11.44 -11.18 1.33
C ARG A 38 11.31 -10.31 0.08
N ASP A 39 10.93 -10.91 -1.04
CA ASP A 39 10.80 -10.19 -2.30
C ASP A 39 9.54 -9.31 -2.31
N CYS A 40 8.47 -9.72 -1.63
CA CYS A 40 7.33 -8.84 -1.32
C CYS A 40 7.78 -7.55 -0.64
N ILE A 41 8.57 -7.66 0.44
CA ILE A 41 9.05 -6.51 1.20
C ILE A 41 9.92 -5.61 0.31
N LYS A 42 10.78 -6.19 -0.54
CA LYS A 42 11.60 -5.40 -1.48
C LYS A 42 10.73 -4.60 -2.44
N GLU A 43 9.72 -5.20 -3.04
CA GLU A 43 8.83 -4.51 -3.99
C GLU A 43 7.98 -3.44 -3.29
N ILE A 44 7.47 -3.71 -2.09
CA ILE A 44 6.77 -2.69 -1.29
C ILE A 44 7.68 -1.48 -1.02
N LYS A 45 8.94 -1.72 -0.62
CA LYS A 45 9.90 -0.64 -0.38
C LYS A 45 10.24 0.14 -1.64
N LYS A 46 10.50 -0.55 -2.76
CA LYS A 46 10.74 0.08 -4.06
C LYS A 46 9.58 0.97 -4.49
N ASN A 47 8.34 0.54 -4.27
CA ASN A 47 7.16 1.36 -4.53
C ASN A 47 7.08 2.57 -3.59
N GLN A 48 7.35 2.40 -2.29
CA GLN A 48 7.41 3.53 -1.36
C GLN A 48 8.46 4.55 -1.81
N ASP A 49 9.67 4.10 -2.16
CA ASP A 49 10.76 4.95 -2.59
C ASP A 49 10.40 5.70 -3.87
N TYR A 50 9.88 5.01 -4.88
CA TYR A 50 9.43 5.64 -6.13
C TYR A 50 8.33 6.69 -5.87
N GLN A 51 7.33 6.36 -5.05
CA GLN A 51 6.21 7.26 -4.78
C GLN A 51 6.66 8.50 -3.97
N MET A 52 7.54 8.33 -2.99
CA MET A 52 8.04 9.44 -2.18
C MET A 52 9.09 10.28 -2.91
N ASP A 53 10.05 9.65 -3.58
CA ASP A 53 11.21 10.33 -4.14
C ASP A 53 10.95 10.83 -5.57
N THR A 54 10.20 10.09 -6.38
CA THR A 54 9.87 10.49 -7.76
C THR A 54 8.52 11.20 -7.84
N GLN A 55 7.45 10.60 -7.30
CA GLN A 55 6.10 11.18 -7.39
C GLN A 55 5.81 12.24 -6.32
N LYS A 56 6.74 12.42 -5.35
CA LYS A 56 6.65 13.40 -4.27
C LYS A 56 5.42 13.21 -3.37
N TRP A 57 4.98 11.97 -3.19
CA TRP A 57 3.91 11.64 -2.27
C TRP A 57 4.42 11.59 -0.83
N ASP A 58 3.53 11.80 0.13
CA ASP A 58 3.89 11.82 1.55
C ASP A 58 4.27 10.43 2.12
N ASP A 59 3.85 9.36 1.43
CA ASP A 59 4.12 7.95 1.74
C ASP A 59 3.65 7.09 0.57
N ILE A 60 3.85 5.77 0.67
CA ILE A 60 3.19 4.78 -0.18
C ILE A 60 1.68 5.07 -0.27
N GLY A 61 1.11 5.05 -1.48
CA GLY A 61 -0.22 5.58 -1.76
C GLY A 61 -1.38 4.73 -1.25
N TYR A 62 -1.11 3.55 -0.70
CA TYR A 62 -2.14 2.60 -0.29
C TYR A 62 -2.24 2.49 1.24
N ASN A 63 -3.45 2.21 1.73
CA ASN A 63 -3.70 1.97 3.15
C ASN A 63 -3.18 0.60 3.56
N PHE A 64 -3.41 -0.41 2.70
CA PHE A 64 -2.96 -1.78 2.90
C PHE A 64 -2.33 -2.33 1.63
N LEU A 65 -1.33 -3.19 1.82
CA LEU A 65 -0.63 -3.89 0.76
C LEU A 65 -0.77 -5.38 1.03
N LEU A 66 -1.26 -6.14 0.07
CA LEU A 66 -1.39 -7.58 0.15
C LEU A 66 -0.34 -8.19 -0.78
N CYS A 67 0.49 -9.08 -0.23
CA CYS A 67 1.40 -9.90 -1.01
C CYS A 67 1.01 -11.37 -0.89
N ASP A 68 0.95 -12.05 -2.02
CA ASP A 68 0.71 -13.49 -2.10
C ASP A 68 2.07 -14.21 -2.19
N ASP A 69 2.43 -15.00 -1.19
CA ASP A 69 3.63 -15.84 -1.29
C ASP A 69 3.31 -17.10 -2.13
N SER A 70 4.33 -17.62 -2.79
CA SER A 70 4.34 -18.87 -3.54
C SER A 70 3.84 -20.11 -2.81
N ASP A 71 3.79 -20.07 -1.48
CA ASP A 71 3.31 -21.17 -0.62
C ASP A 71 1.85 -20.97 -0.12
N ASP A 72 1.00 -20.27 -0.89
CA ASP A 72 -0.39 -19.93 -0.55
C ASP A 72 -0.54 -19.12 0.77
N GLN A 73 0.52 -18.40 1.18
CA GLN A 73 0.49 -17.54 2.36
C GLN A 73 0.29 -16.08 1.96
N GLN A 74 -0.87 -15.55 2.28
CA GLN A 74 -1.19 -14.15 2.07
C GLN A 74 -0.75 -13.29 3.26
N GLN A 75 0.13 -12.32 3.01
CA GLN A 75 0.59 -11.39 4.02
C GLN A 75 0.04 -9.98 3.75
N ILE A 76 -0.62 -9.40 4.76
CA ILE A 76 -1.06 -8.00 4.73
C ILE A 76 -0.02 -7.13 5.45
N TYR A 77 0.40 -6.07 4.78
CA TYR A 77 1.27 -5.03 5.31
C TYR A 77 0.50 -3.72 5.43
N THR A 78 0.67 -3.06 6.58
CA THR A 78 0.14 -1.70 6.78
C THR A 78 0.95 -0.70 5.96
N GLY A 79 0.30 0.00 5.04
CA GLY A 79 0.79 1.24 4.43
C GLY A 79 0.37 2.42 5.29
N ARG A 80 -0.55 3.25 4.77
CA ARG A 80 -1.14 4.38 5.52
C ARG A 80 -2.13 3.95 6.61
N GLY A 81 -2.61 2.72 6.57
CA GLY A 81 -3.48 2.15 7.61
C GLY A 81 -4.90 2.74 7.65
N TRP A 82 -5.61 2.49 8.75
CA TRP A 82 -7.05 2.73 8.86
C TRP A 82 -7.49 4.20 9.00
N LYS A 83 -6.58 5.08 9.43
CA LYS A 83 -6.95 6.44 9.85
C LYS A 83 -6.62 7.53 8.83
N PHE A 84 -5.72 7.24 7.90
CA PHE A 84 -5.09 8.27 7.07
C PHE A 84 -5.47 8.15 5.60
N THR A 85 -5.64 9.30 4.96
CA THR A 85 -5.97 9.46 3.54
C THR A 85 -4.92 8.83 2.64
N GLY A 86 -5.41 8.09 1.64
CA GLY A 86 -4.61 7.43 0.60
C GLY A 86 -4.09 8.37 -0.49
N ALA A 87 -3.41 7.80 -1.47
CA ALA A 87 -3.09 8.42 -2.76
C ALA A 87 -3.34 7.44 -3.94
N HIS A 88 -4.26 6.50 -3.75
CA HIS A 88 -4.52 5.37 -4.65
C HIS A 88 -5.58 5.66 -5.73
N CYS A 89 -6.58 6.50 -5.45
CA CYS A 89 -7.67 6.79 -6.36
C CYS A 89 -8.13 8.25 -6.22
N LYS A 90 -7.91 9.05 -7.27
CA LYS A 90 -8.32 10.45 -7.31
C LYS A 90 -9.82 10.56 -7.00
N SER A 91 -10.20 11.54 -6.20
CA SER A 91 -11.55 11.77 -5.67
C SER A 91 -12.02 10.80 -4.56
N TYR A 92 -11.41 9.63 -4.41
CA TYR A 92 -11.80 8.64 -3.40
C TYR A 92 -10.81 8.51 -2.23
N ASN A 93 -9.57 9.02 -2.38
CA ASN A 93 -8.50 8.94 -1.37
C ASN A 93 -8.91 9.31 0.07
N ALA A 94 -9.79 10.30 0.23
CA ALA A 94 -10.17 10.83 1.54
C ALA A 94 -11.40 10.15 2.15
N ILE A 95 -12.10 9.29 1.40
CA ILE A 95 -13.37 8.67 1.79
C ILE A 95 -13.36 7.14 1.67
N SER A 96 -12.24 6.55 1.23
CA SER A 96 -12.08 5.12 1.02
C SER A 96 -10.70 4.65 1.49
N LEU A 97 -10.57 3.35 1.69
CA LEU A 97 -9.29 2.71 1.96
C LEU A 97 -8.76 2.09 0.66
N GLY A 98 -7.49 2.36 0.34
CA GLY A 98 -6.80 1.73 -0.76
C GLY A 98 -6.16 0.42 -0.35
N LYS A 99 -6.48 -0.65 -1.08
CA LYS A 99 -5.73 -1.91 -1.02
C LYS A 99 -4.99 -2.10 -2.34
N ASN A 100 -3.67 -2.21 -2.28
CA ASN A 100 -2.90 -2.73 -3.41
C ASN A 100 -2.68 -4.23 -3.21
N THR A 101 -2.97 -5.01 -4.23
CA THR A 101 -2.63 -6.42 -4.27
C THR A 101 -1.52 -6.65 -5.27
N PHE A 102 -0.42 -7.20 -4.77
CA PHE A 102 0.59 -7.89 -5.56
C PHE A 102 0.08 -9.32 -5.72
N LEU A 103 -0.80 -9.55 -6.71
CA LEU A 103 -1.21 -10.89 -7.14
C LEU A 103 -0.23 -11.36 -8.20
N PHE A 104 0.38 -12.51 -7.95
CA PHE A 104 1.25 -13.22 -8.88
C PHE A 104 0.44 -14.19 -9.73
#